data_AF-A0A2S5AAC7-F1
#
_entry.id   AF-A0A2S5AAC7-F1
#
_cell.length_a   1.000
_cell.length_b   1.000
_cell.length_c   1.000
_cell.angle_alpha   90.00
_cell.angle_beta   90.00
_cell.angle_gamma   90.00
#
_symmetry.space_group_name_H-M   'P 1'
#
loop_
_entity.id
_entity.type
_entity.pdbx_description
1 polymer ?
#
loop_
_entity_poly.entity_id
_entity_poly.type
_entity_poly.pdbx_seq_one_letter_code
_entity_poly.pdbx_strand_id
1 'polypeptide(L)'
;MFNEYYSTWFRKSLDVIGGELDRISAEYPNKAMTISEWGLCEPAHKGGDLRRIKEMTEQLKIYGSKDYVAGAIYFCLNDYRTHMGEDFTYAYPQRVHGVCDIFLNPKPSYYTLKKESSPLIIKSVGVKNGTATITLLGKTAIPSYNLKNYSIVSGNEKVIIDKLEPGQEKTFKIKINENHFSIIRPTGFEVADYQFQEK
;
A
#
# COMPACT_ATOMS: atom_id res chain seq x y z
N MET A 1 7.20 17.31 8.18
CA MET A 1 7.20 15.85 8.40
C MET A 1 6.83 15.59 9.84
N PHE A 2 6.07 14.54 10.13
CA PHE A 2 5.79 14.12 11.51
C PHE A 2 5.60 12.60 11.59
N ASN A 3 5.94 12.02 12.74
CA ASN A 3 5.72 10.59 13.01
C ASN A 3 4.29 10.40 13.54
N GLU A 4 3.50 9.59 12.84
CA GLU A 4 2.14 9.25 13.23
C GLU A 4 2.17 7.92 14.00
N TYR A 5 1.93 8.00 15.29
CA TYR A 5 1.89 6.85 16.20
C TYR A 5 0.77 7.03 17.24
N TYR A 6 -0.37 7.59 16.82
CA TYR A 6 -1.46 7.90 17.73
C TYR A 6 -2.01 6.63 18.39
N SER A 7 -2.18 5.54 17.64
CA SER A 7 -2.67 4.24 18.16
C SER A 7 -1.67 3.47 19.01
N THR A 8 -0.39 3.85 18.98
CA THR A 8 0.71 3.12 19.62
C THR A 8 1.30 3.95 20.76
N TRP A 9 2.25 4.83 20.49
CA TRP A 9 2.98 5.57 21.51
C TRP A 9 2.08 6.57 22.27
N PHE A 10 1.08 7.15 21.60
CA PHE A 10 0.15 8.09 22.25
C PHE A 10 -1.14 7.45 22.77
N ARG A 11 -1.35 6.15 22.51
CA ARG A 11 -2.50 5.34 23.00
C ARG A 11 -3.88 5.98 22.76
N LYS A 12 -4.03 6.72 21.67
CA LYS A 12 -5.30 7.28 21.20
C LYS A 12 -5.99 6.29 20.25
N SER A 13 -7.27 6.51 19.99
CA SER A 13 -7.99 5.76 18.96
C SER A 13 -7.68 6.31 17.55
N LEU A 14 -7.86 5.50 16.50
CA LEU A 14 -7.55 5.89 15.12
C LEU A 14 -8.41 7.05 14.61
N ASP A 15 -9.60 7.25 15.17
CA ASP A 15 -10.53 8.31 14.78
C ASP A 15 -9.99 9.72 15.05
N VAL A 16 -9.05 9.88 15.99
CA VAL A 16 -8.44 11.20 16.27
C VAL A 16 -7.49 11.65 15.18
N ILE A 17 -6.95 10.72 14.38
CA ILE A 17 -5.89 10.99 13.40
C ILE A 17 -6.33 12.08 12.44
N GLY A 18 -7.56 11.98 11.90
CA GLY A 18 -8.09 12.95 10.95
C GLY A 18 -8.07 14.38 11.49
N GLY A 19 -8.57 14.58 12.71
CA GLY A 19 -8.62 15.91 13.35
C GLY A 19 -7.25 16.44 13.75
N GLU A 20 -6.32 15.57 14.15
CA GLU A 20 -4.95 15.99 14.46
C GLU A 20 -4.18 16.41 13.20
N LEU A 21 -4.37 15.69 12.09
CA LEU A 21 -3.83 16.10 10.79
C LEU A 21 -4.38 17.46 10.38
N ASP A 22 -5.67 17.71 10.58
CA ASP A 22 -6.30 19.01 10.28
C ASP A 22 -5.70 20.13 11.14
N ARG A 23 -5.51 19.88 12.44
CA ARG A 23 -4.88 20.83 13.37
C ARG A 23 -3.46 21.18 12.95
N ILE A 24 -2.63 20.18 12.65
CA ILE A 24 -1.23 20.41 12.22
C ILE A 24 -1.22 21.18 10.89
N SER A 25 -2.10 20.84 9.94
CA SER A 25 -2.21 21.57 8.66
C SER A 25 -2.56 23.06 8.88
N ALA A 26 -3.47 23.35 9.82
CA ALA A 26 -3.85 24.72 10.18
C ALA A 26 -2.71 25.52 10.85
N GLU A 27 -1.86 24.87 11.64
CA GLU A 27 -0.65 25.49 12.25
C GLU A 27 0.44 25.80 11.22
N TYR A 28 0.47 25.05 10.12
CA TYR A 28 1.48 25.16 9.06
C TYR A 28 0.84 25.32 7.67
N PRO A 29 0.08 26.42 7.44
CA PRO A 29 -0.66 26.60 6.20
C PRO A 29 0.27 26.63 4.98
N ASN A 30 -0.23 26.14 3.85
CA ASN A 30 0.49 26.05 2.56
C ASN A 30 1.73 25.15 2.58
N LYS A 31 1.91 24.29 3.60
CA LYS A 31 2.94 23.27 3.62
C LYS A 31 2.34 21.89 3.39
N ALA A 32 2.93 21.16 2.44
CA ALA A 32 2.64 19.74 2.29
C ALA A 32 3.08 18.96 3.54
N MET A 33 2.26 18.01 3.94
CA MET A 33 2.53 17.13 5.07
C MET A 33 2.97 15.76 4.59
N THR A 34 4.13 15.32 5.06
CA THR A 34 4.60 13.94 4.88
C THR A 34 4.61 13.25 6.23
N ILE A 35 3.95 12.11 6.30
CA ILE A 35 4.00 11.23 7.47
C ILE A 35 5.30 10.44 7.36
N SER A 36 6.27 10.77 8.21
CA SER A 36 7.63 10.24 8.12
C SER A 36 7.76 8.83 8.64
N GLU A 37 6.92 8.46 9.60
CA GLU A 37 6.82 7.11 10.11
C GLU A 37 5.41 6.87 10.60
N TRP A 38 4.93 5.64 10.43
CA TRP A 38 3.70 5.13 10.99
C TRP A 38 3.71 3.61 10.94
N GLY A 39 2.94 2.96 11.81
CA GLY A 39 2.84 1.51 11.88
C GLY A 39 2.79 0.97 13.30
N LEU A 40 2.90 -0.36 13.40
CA LEU A 40 2.83 -1.10 14.66
C LEU A 40 4.20 -1.64 15.07
N CYS A 41 4.71 -1.15 16.22
CA CYS A 41 5.96 -1.60 16.82
C CYS A 41 5.73 -2.69 17.89
N GLU A 42 6.08 -3.94 17.59
CA GLU A 42 6.02 -5.06 18.55
C GLU A 42 7.41 -5.37 19.13
N PRO A 43 7.47 -5.92 20.35
CA PRO A 43 6.37 -6.35 21.25
C PRO A 43 5.80 -5.26 22.17
N ALA A 44 6.36 -4.03 22.17
CA ALA A 44 5.84 -2.91 22.96
C ALA A 44 4.32 -2.70 22.82
N HIS A 45 3.76 -3.02 21.64
CA HIS A 45 2.33 -3.00 21.38
C HIS A 45 1.82 -4.38 20.92
N LYS A 46 0.74 -4.87 21.54
CA LYS A 46 0.10 -6.14 21.17
C LYS A 46 -0.71 -6.00 19.87
N GLY A 47 -0.96 -7.14 19.22
CA GLY A 47 -1.93 -7.28 18.13
C GLY A 47 -1.39 -7.97 16.88
N GLY A 48 -0.07 -8.11 16.75
CA GLY A 48 0.51 -8.88 15.66
C GLY A 48 0.23 -8.29 14.28
N ASP A 49 0.47 -9.13 13.29
CA ASP A 49 0.25 -8.81 11.89
C ASP A 49 -1.23 -8.52 11.55
N LEU A 50 -2.17 -9.12 12.28
CA LEU A 50 -3.60 -8.85 12.12
C LEU A 50 -3.95 -7.41 12.47
N ARG A 51 -3.43 -6.90 13.59
CA ARG A 51 -3.60 -5.48 13.95
C ARG A 51 -2.89 -4.59 12.94
N ARG A 52 -1.69 -4.95 12.51
CA ARG A 52 -0.92 -4.22 11.48
C ARG A 52 -1.75 -4.00 10.22
N ILE A 53 -2.39 -5.05 9.69
CA ILE A 53 -3.27 -4.97 8.52
C ILE A 53 -4.45 -4.02 8.75
N LYS A 54 -5.14 -4.19 9.88
CA LYS A 54 -6.33 -3.39 10.21
C LYS A 54 -6.00 -1.91 10.31
N GLU A 55 -5.02 -1.55 11.13
CA GLU A 55 -4.64 -0.15 11.33
C GLU A 55 -4.08 0.45 10.04
N MET A 56 -3.30 -0.32 9.27
CA MET A 56 -2.74 0.11 8.00
C MET A 56 -3.80 0.53 6.98
N THR A 57 -4.84 -0.28 6.85
CA THR A 57 -5.94 0.01 5.93
C THR A 57 -6.68 1.29 6.34
N GLU A 58 -6.98 1.45 7.63
CA GLU A 58 -7.69 2.62 8.13
C GLU A 58 -6.85 3.90 8.09
N GLN A 59 -5.57 3.83 8.47
CA GLN A 59 -4.63 4.95 8.42
C GLN A 59 -4.44 5.46 6.99
N LEU A 60 -4.18 4.58 6.02
CA LEU A 60 -4.03 4.97 4.61
C LEU A 60 -5.30 5.57 4.03
N LYS A 61 -6.48 5.09 4.45
CA LYS A 61 -7.77 5.69 4.09
C LYS A 61 -7.89 7.12 4.64
N ILE A 62 -7.53 7.34 5.91
CA ILE A 62 -7.54 8.69 6.52
C ILE A 62 -6.55 9.60 5.78
N TYR A 63 -5.32 9.16 5.58
CA TYR A 63 -4.28 9.95 4.91
C TYR A 63 -4.68 10.31 3.47
N GLY A 64 -5.22 9.34 2.73
CA GLY A 64 -5.71 9.53 1.36
C GLY A 64 -6.93 10.45 1.25
N SER A 65 -7.62 10.74 2.36
CA SER A 65 -8.74 11.70 2.38
C SER A 65 -8.31 13.16 2.55
N LYS A 66 -7.02 13.40 2.83
CA LYS A 66 -6.46 14.73 3.10
C LYS A 66 -5.57 15.17 1.95
N ASP A 67 -5.98 16.22 1.24
CA ASP A 67 -5.26 16.76 0.07
C ASP A 67 -3.86 17.32 0.41
N TYR A 68 -3.68 17.82 1.63
CA TYR A 68 -2.40 18.30 2.13
C TYR A 68 -1.43 17.19 2.56
N VAL A 69 -1.87 15.92 2.61
CA VAL A 69 -0.97 14.78 2.90
C VAL A 69 -0.32 14.31 1.60
N ALA A 70 0.95 14.66 1.42
CA ALA A 70 1.72 14.38 0.21
C ALA A 70 2.32 12.97 0.17
N GLY A 71 2.38 12.27 1.30
CA GLY A 71 2.90 10.90 1.35
C GLY A 71 3.04 10.37 2.76
N ALA A 72 3.21 9.05 2.85
CA ALA A 72 3.37 8.33 4.11
C ALA A 72 4.40 7.22 3.96
N ILE A 73 5.37 7.18 4.88
CA ILE A 73 6.46 6.18 4.88
C ILE A 73 6.17 5.16 5.97
N TYR A 74 5.91 3.92 5.55
CA TYR A 74 5.58 2.84 6.49
C TYR A 74 6.84 2.39 7.25
N PHE A 75 6.76 2.35 8.58
CA PHE A 75 7.82 1.83 9.43
C PHE A 75 7.44 0.41 9.92
N CYS A 76 8.08 -0.66 9.44
CA CYS A 76 9.19 -0.71 8.49
C CYS A 76 9.06 -1.88 7.49
N LEU A 77 10.03 -2.03 6.58
CA LEU A 77 10.02 -3.12 5.61
C LEU A 77 10.22 -4.47 6.31
N ASN A 78 11.32 -4.66 7.03
CA ASN A 78 11.69 -5.94 7.64
C ASN A 78 11.82 -5.85 9.16
N ASP A 79 11.54 -6.95 9.83
CA ASP A 79 12.00 -7.16 11.20
C ASP A 79 13.52 -7.11 11.25
N TYR A 80 14.07 -6.65 12.36
CA TYR A 80 15.51 -6.44 12.46
C TYR A 80 16.07 -6.81 13.83
N ARG A 81 17.34 -7.22 13.81
CA ARG A 81 18.11 -7.48 15.03
C ARG A 81 18.43 -6.18 15.73
N THR A 82 18.50 -6.25 17.04
CA THR A 82 18.90 -5.11 17.86
C THR A 82 19.57 -5.61 19.14
N HIS A 83 20.49 -4.83 19.69
CA HIS A 83 21.02 -5.11 21.02
C HIS A 83 19.97 -4.83 22.12
N MET A 84 18.96 -4.01 21.80
CA MET A 84 17.89 -3.57 22.70
C MET A 84 16.55 -4.25 22.34
N GLY A 85 16.58 -5.51 21.92
CA GLY A 85 15.37 -6.24 21.52
C GLY A 85 14.51 -6.58 22.73
N GLU A 86 13.22 -6.73 22.48
CA GLU A 86 12.24 -7.07 23.52
C GLU A 86 11.70 -8.49 23.33
N ASP A 87 12.06 -9.14 22.22
CA ASP A 87 11.81 -10.56 21.96
C ASP A 87 13.15 -11.32 21.95
N PHE A 88 13.30 -12.25 22.90
CA PHE A 88 14.47 -13.11 23.12
C PHE A 88 14.17 -14.58 22.81
N THR A 89 13.10 -14.86 22.06
CA THR A 89 12.74 -16.24 21.66
C THR A 89 13.87 -16.90 20.86
N TYR A 90 14.66 -16.08 20.16
CA TYR A 90 15.89 -16.49 19.49
C TYR A 90 17.10 -16.02 20.31
N ALA A 91 18.25 -16.68 20.13
CA ALA A 91 19.53 -16.31 20.78
C ALA A 91 20.05 -14.89 20.43
N TYR A 92 19.25 -14.08 19.72
CA TYR A 92 19.53 -12.70 19.34
C TYR A 92 18.26 -11.86 19.51
N PRO A 93 18.30 -10.73 20.25
CA PRO A 93 17.13 -9.90 20.46
C PRO A 93 16.65 -9.25 19.14
N GLN A 94 15.33 -9.19 18.95
CA GLN A 94 14.72 -8.65 17.73
C GLN A 94 13.64 -7.58 17.98
N ARG A 95 13.38 -6.76 16.95
CA ARG A 95 12.19 -5.90 16.82
C ARG A 95 11.29 -6.48 15.74
N VAL A 96 10.05 -6.79 16.12
CA VAL A 96 9.04 -7.36 15.22
C VAL A 96 8.16 -6.24 14.69
N HIS A 97 8.71 -5.41 13.81
CA HIS A 97 8.07 -4.19 13.31
C HIS A 97 7.68 -4.29 11.84
N GLY A 98 8.41 -5.09 11.07
CA GLY A 98 8.36 -5.11 9.62
C GLY A 98 7.12 -5.77 9.07
N VAL A 99 6.78 -5.43 7.83
CA VAL A 99 5.86 -6.21 6.99
C VAL A 99 6.50 -7.50 6.45
N CYS A 100 7.82 -7.63 6.57
CA CYS A 100 8.57 -8.86 6.34
C CYS A 100 9.25 -9.31 7.63
N ASP A 101 9.55 -10.60 7.73
CA ASP A 101 10.40 -11.13 8.79
C ASP A 101 11.88 -10.74 8.62
N ILE A 102 12.73 -11.22 9.52
CA ILE A 102 14.18 -10.95 9.54
C ILE A 102 14.92 -11.52 8.31
N PHE A 103 14.32 -12.50 7.62
CA PHE A 103 14.85 -13.12 6.41
C PHE A 103 14.21 -12.54 5.14
N LEU A 104 13.47 -11.43 5.26
CA LEU A 104 12.72 -10.78 4.18
C LEU A 104 11.55 -11.61 3.62
N ASN A 105 11.10 -12.64 4.32
CA ASN A 105 9.87 -13.33 3.93
C ASN A 105 8.68 -12.41 4.20
N PRO A 106 7.78 -12.19 3.23
CA PRO A 106 6.64 -11.30 3.39
C PRO A 106 5.61 -11.88 4.37
N LYS A 107 5.16 -11.06 5.32
CA LYS A 107 4.00 -11.34 6.19
C LYS A 107 2.70 -10.97 5.45
N PRO A 108 1.52 -11.42 5.91
CA PRO A 108 0.24 -10.98 5.34
C PRO A 108 0.08 -9.46 5.20
N SER A 109 0.61 -8.66 6.13
CA SER A 109 0.64 -7.19 6.05
C SER A 109 1.44 -6.62 4.88
N TYR A 110 2.45 -7.34 4.36
CA TYR A 110 3.17 -6.96 3.14
C TYR A 110 2.24 -6.85 1.94
N TYR A 111 1.40 -7.88 1.75
CA TYR A 111 0.47 -7.92 0.62
C TYR A 111 -0.63 -6.87 0.75
N THR A 112 -1.02 -6.53 1.98
CA THR A 112 -1.92 -5.40 2.25
C THR A 112 -1.25 -4.09 1.87
N LEU A 113 -0.02 -3.84 2.33
CA LEU A 113 0.73 -2.62 1.99
C LEU A 113 0.94 -2.50 0.48
N LYS A 114 1.29 -3.60 -0.20
CA LYS A 114 1.44 -3.67 -1.66
C LYS A 114 0.15 -3.27 -2.37
N LYS A 115 -0.99 -3.82 -1.96
CA LYS A 115 -2.32 -3.51 -2.51
C LYS A 115 -2.67 -2.04 -2.31
N GLU A 116 -2.55 -1.53 -1.09
CA GLU A 116 -2.88 -0.13 -0.77
C GLU A 116 -1.93 0.87 -1.45
N SER A 117 -0.67 0.46 -1.68
CA SER A 117 0.34 1.23 -2.41
C SER A 117 0.24 1.12 -3.93
N SER A 118 -0.79 0.44 -4.46
CA SER A 118 -1.05 0.44 -5.89
C SER A 118 -1.50 1.84 -6.34
N PRO A 119 -0.88 2.45 -7.36
CA PRO A 119 -1.22 3.80 -7.82
C PRO A 119 -2.44 3.82 -8.77
N LEU A 120 -3.11 2.69 -8.93
CA LEU A 120 -4.24 2.50 -9.84
C LEU A 120 -5.36 1.70 -9.15
N ILE A 121 -6.55 1.78 -9.73
CA ILE A 121 -7.72 1.02 -9.32
C ILE A 121 -8.23 0.26 -10.55
N ILE A 122 -8.45 -1.05 -10.40
CA ILE A 122 -9.13 -1.87 -11.40
C ILE A 122 -10.63 -1.62 -11.23
N LYS A 123 -11.23 -0.84 -12.14
CA LYS A 123 -12.64 -0.42 -12.08
C LYS A 123 -13.59 -1.52 -12.55
N SER A 124 -13.24 -2.19 -13.63
CA SER A 124 -14.03 -3.27 -14.20
C SER A 124 -13.18 -4.21 -15.03
N VAL A 125 -13.57 -5.48 -15.03
CA VAL A 125 -12.99 -6.53 -15.86
C VAL A 125 -14.15 -7.30 -16.49
N GLY A 126 -14.18 -7.32 -17.82
CA GLY A 126 -15.12 -8.13 -18.59
C GLY A 126 -14.38 -9.08 -19.51
N VAL A 127 -14.65 -10.38 -19.41
CA VAL A 127 -14.02 -11.40 -20.27
C VAL A 127 -15.04 -11.88 -21.30
N LYS A 128 -14.66 -11.87 -22.57
CA LYS A 128 -15.48 -12.40 -23.67
C LYS A 128 -14.58 -13.04 -24.72
N ASN A 129 -14.88 -14.27 -25.12
CA ASN A 129 -14.15 -15.01 -26.15
C ASN A 129 -12.63 -15.00 -25.95
N GLY A 130 -12.16 -15.28 -24.72
CA GLY A 130 -10.72 -15.30 -24.40
C GLY A 130 -10.03 -13.93 -24.38
N THR A 131 -10.77 -12.82 -24.40
CA THR A 131 -10.21 -11.46 -24.29
C THR A 131 -10.80 -10.76 -23.08
N ALA A 132 -9.94 -10.25 -22.20
CA ALA A 132 -10.33 -9.34 -21.13
C ALA A 132 -10.34 -7.90 -21.61
N THR A 133 -11.42 -7.19 -21.29
CA THR A 133 -11.53 -5.74 -21.36
C THR A 133 -11.42 -5.20 -19.93
N ILE A 134 -10.35 -4.47 -19.66
CA ILE A 134 -9.95 -4.02 -18.32
C ILE A 134 -10.02 -2.49 -18.29
N THR A 135 -10.83 -1.93 -17.40
CA THR A 135 -10.85 -0.48 -17.16
C THR A 135 -10.05 -0.15 -15.92
N LEU A 136 -9.04 0.71 -16.08
CA LEU A 136 -8.18 1.18 -15.01
C LEU A 136 -8.45 2.66 -14.73
N LEU A 137 -8.40 3.04 -13.46
CA LEU A 137 -8.45 4.42 -12.98
C LEU A 137 -7.13 4.76 -12.29
N GLY A 138 -6.51 5.90 -12.63
CA GLY A 138 -5.38 6.42 -11.87
C GLY A 138 -5.83 6.90 -10.48
N LYS A 139 -5.18 6.43 -9.41
CA LYS A 139 -5.57 6.76 -8.03
C LYS A 139 -5.35 8.24 -7.74
N THR A 140 -6.34 8.91 -7.16
CA THR A 140 -6.26 10.32 -6.73
C THR A 140 -5.81 10.46 -5.27
N ALA A 141 -6.06 9.43 -4.45
CA ALA A 141 -5.55 9.31 -3.09
C ALA A 141 -4.10 8.78 -3.08
N ILE A 142 -3.40 8.91 -1.96
CA ILE A 142 -2.03 8.41 -1.84
C ILE A 142 -1.95 6.87 -2.06
N PRO A 143 -0.94 6.37 -2.79
CA PRO A 143 -0.02 7.12 -3.63
C PRO A 143 -0.68 7.58 -4.94
N SER A 144 -0.50 8.86 -5.29
CA SER A 144 -1.04 9.45 -6.52
C SER A 144 0.09 10.06 -7.34
N TYR A 145 0.31 9.54 -8.55
CA TYR A 145 1.31 10.05 -9.49
C TYR A 145 1.00 9.56 -10.91
N ASN A 146 1.65 10.16 -11.91
CA ASN A 146 1.51 9.74 -13.31
C ASN A 146 2.20 8.39 -13.54
N LEU A 147 1.43 7.37 -13.89
CA LEU A 147 1.97 6.09 -14.34
C LEU A 147 2.50 6.27 -15.76
N LYS A 148 3.70 5.73 -16.03
CA LYS A 148 4.32 5.72 -17.35
C LYS A 148 4.93 4.35 -17.62
N ASN A 149 4.64 3.79 -18.79
CA ASN A 149 5.19 2.52 -19.28
C ASN A 149 4.94 1.31 -18.34
N TYR A 150 3.79 1.29 -17.66
CA TYR A 150 3.36 0.09 -16.94
C TYR A 150 2.89 -0.95 -17.96
N SER A 151 2.70 -2.19 -17.54
CA SER A 151 2.15 -3.22 -18.43
C SER A 151 1.14 -4.12 -17.75
N ILE A 152 0.07 -4.45 -18.47
CA ILE A 152 -0.84 -5.55 -18.15
C ILE A 152 -0.24 -6.82 -18.76
N VAL A 153 -0.15 -7.89 -17.99
CA VAL A 153 0.45 -9.17 -18.39
C VAL A 153 -0.50 -10.32 -18.07
N SER A 154 -0.69 -11.24 -19.01
CA SER A 154 -1.41 -12.51 -18.81
C SER A 154 -0.71 -13.61 -19.61
N GLY A 155 -0.08 -14.58 -18.95
CA GLY A 155 0.84 -15.51 -19.60
C GLY A 155 1.91 -14.78 -20.44
N ASN A 156 1.95 -15.09 -21.74
CA ASN A 156 2.87 -14.46 -22.70
C ASN A 156 2.35 -13.16 -23.32
N GLU A 157 1.10 -12.78 -23.05
CA GLU A 157 0.47 -11.59 -23.60
C GLU A 157 0.82 -10.36 -22.75
N LYS A 158 1.07 -9.23 -23.42
CA LYS A 158 1.47 -7.98 -22.77
C LYS A 158 0.86 -6.77 -23.47
N VAL A 159 0.27 -5.88 -22.69
CA VAL A 159 -0.26 -4.59 -23.16
C VAL A 159 0.38 -3.45 -22.37
N ILE A 160 0.92 -2.45 -23.07
CA ILE A 160 1.56 -1.30 -22.44
C ILE A 160 0.51 -0.26 -22.03
N ILE A 161 0.69 0.27 -20.82
CA ILE A 161 0.02 1.46 -20.30
C ILE A 161 1.02 2.61 -20.44
N ASP A 162 1.00 3.28 -21.60
CA ASP A 162 1.98 4.34 -21.91
C ASP A 162 1.93 5.47 -20.87
N LYS A 163 0.71 5.89 -20.53
CA LYS A 163 0.44 6.92 -19.53
C LYS A 163 -0.93 6.70 -18.88
N LEU A 164 -1.02 6.85 -17.57
CA LEU A 164 -2.29 6.97 -16.84
C LEU A 164 -2.12 8.03 -15.75
N GLU A 165 -2.90 9.11 -15.83
CA GLU A 165 -2.86 10.21 -14.86
C GLU A 165 -3.80 9.94 -13.68
N PRO A 166 -3.54 10.52 -12.49
CA PRO A 166 -4.52 10.54 -11.40
C PRO A 166 -5.89 11.02 -11.87
N GLY A 167 -6.95 10.26 -11.55
CA GLY A 167 -8.33 10.57 -11.95
C GLY A 167 -8.67 10.18 -13.40
N GLN A 168 -7.70 9.84 -14.24
CA GLN A 168 -7.95 9.39 -15.60
C GLN A 168 -8.42 7.93 -15.61
N GLU A 169 -9.44 7.65 -16.43
CA GLU A 169 -9.85 6.28 -16.75
C GLU A 169 -9.37 5.89 -18.15
N LYS A 170 -8.86 4.65 -18.29
CA LYS A 170 -8.49 4.05 -19.58
C LYS A 170 -8.88 2.59 -19.63
N THR A 171 -9.33 2.15 -20.80
CA THR A 171 -9.71 0.76 -21.07
C THR A 171 -8.66 0.09 -21.96
N PHE A 172 -8.28 -1.12 -21.58
CA PHE A 172 -7.30 -1.95 -22.26
C PHE A 172 -7.92 -3.29 -22.63
N LYS A 173 -7.43 -3.90 -23.70
CA LYS A 173 -7.83 -5.24 -24.11
C LYS A 173 -6.61 -6.13 -24.18
N ILE A 174 -6.68 -7.28 -23.54
CA ILE A 174 -5.61 -8.28 -23.54
C ILE A 174 -6.21 -9.66 -23.75
N LYS A 175 -5.54 -10.50 -24.53
CA LYS A 175 -5.88 -11.92 -24.62
C LYS A 175 -5.53 -12.59 -23.30
N ILE A 176 -6.42 -13.45 -22.84
CA ILE A 176 -6.29 -14.11 -21.55
C ILE A 176 -6.18 -15.60 -21.82
N ASN A 177 -5.07 -16.19 -21.37
CA ASN A 177 -4.82 -17.63 -21.48
C ASN A 177 -4.98 -18.33 -20.12
N GLU A 178 -5.11 -17.56 -19.05
CA GLU A 178 -5.14 -18.00 -17.66
C GLU A 178 -6.17 -17.16 -16.91
N ASN A 179 -6.75 -17.65 -15.82
CA ASN A 179 -7.79 -16.93 -15.08
C ASN A 179 -7.28 -15.76 -14.20
N HIS A 180 -6.20 -15.11 -14.64
CA HIS A 180 -5.62 -13.94 -13.98
C HIS A 180 -4.86 -13.02 -14.95
N PHE A 181 -4.62 -11.79 -14.50
CA PHE A 181 -3.63 -10.88 -15.09
C PHE A 181 -2.95 -10.07 -13.98
N SER A 182 -1.72 -9.64 -14.25
CA SER A 182 -0.95 -8.77 -13.37
C SER A 182 -0.70 -7.42 -14.02
N ILE A 183 -0.53 -6.38 -13.20
CA ILE A 183 -0.05 -5.07 -13.63
C ILE A 183 1.34 -4.85 -13.07
N ILE A 184 2.30 -4.63 -13.97
CA ILE A 184 3.73 -4.59 -13.67
C ILE A 184 4.28 -3.19 -13.93
N ARG A 185 5.12 -2.71 -13.00
CA ARG A 185 5.90 -1.46 -13.14
C ARG A 185 6.97 -1.61 -14.21
N PRO A 186 7.51 -0.50 -14.76
CA PRO A 186 8.69 -0.54 -15.61
C PRO A 186 9.89 -1.28 -14.98
N THR A 187 9.99 -1.27 -13.65
CA THR A 187 11.05 -1.95 -12.89
C THR A 187 10.80 -3.45 -12.69
N GLY A 188 9.73 -4.01 -13.25
CA GLY A 188 9.37 -5.43 -13.09
C GLY A 188 8.57 -5.76 -11.83
N PHE A 189 8.30 -4.79 -10.96
CA PHE A 189 7.51 -5.04 -9.74
C PHE A 189 6.01 -5.08 -10.02
N GLU A 190 5.33 -6.12 -9.55
CA GLU A 190 3.88 -6.26 -9.65
C GLU A 190 3.16 -5.33 -8.66
N VAL A 191 2.26 -4.49 -9.15
CA VAL A 191 1.47 -3.55 -8.32
C VAL A 191 0.02 -3.99 -8.14
N ALA A 192 -0.46 -4.92 -8.95
CA ALA A 192 -1.77 -5.52 -8.82
C ALA A 192 -1.73 -6.90 -9.46
N ASP A 193 -2.38 -7.86 -8.81
CA ASP A 193 -2.73 -9.16 -9.37
C ASP A 193 -4.25 -9.28 -9.27
N TYR A 194 -4.88 -9.73 -10.34
CA TYR A 194 -6.34 -9.84 -10.41
C TYR A 194 -6.73 -11.20 -10.98
N GLN A 195 -7.36 -12.00 -10.14
CA GLN A 195 -7.95 -13.29 -10.51
C GLN A 195 -9.44 -13.12 -10.79
N PHE A 196 -9.95 -13.78 -11.82
CA PHE A 196 -11.38 -13.84 -12.13
C PHE A 196 -11.81 -15.30 -12.22
N GLN A 197 -13.03 -15.58 -11.77
CA GLN A 197 -13.63 -16.89 -11.99
C GLN A 197 -14.19 -16.94 -13.41
N GLU A 198 -13.86 -18.00 -14.16
CA GLU A 198 -14.64 -18.34 -15.35
C GLU A 198 -16.09 -18.55 -14.93
N LYS A 199 -17.00 -17.87 -15.61
CA LYS A 199 -18.44 -18.12 -15.50
C LYS A 199 -18.82 -19.30 -16.37
#